data_AF-A0A838S4K5-F1
#
_entry.id   AF-A0A838S4K5-F1
#
_cell.length_a   1.000
_cell.length_b   1.000
_cell.length_c   1.000
_cell.angle_alpha   90.00
_cell.angle_beta   90.00
_cell.angle_gamma   90.00
#
_symmetry.space_group_name_H-M   'P 1'
#
loop_
_entity.id
_entity.type
_entity.pdbx_description
1 polymer ?
#
loop_
_entity_poly.entity_id
_entity_poly.type
_entity_poly.pdbx_seq_one_letter_code
_entity_poly.pdbx_strand_id
1 'polypeptide(L)' 'MLLADVVAASAAVTATRSRTAKTAALAGLLAAAAPHEVAASTAFLAG' A
#
# COMPACT_ATOMS: atom_id res chain seq x y z
N MET A 1 -10.33 -5.92 -1.53
CA MET A 1 -9.49 -5.02 -2.33
C MET A 1 -8.98 -5.73 -3.58
N LEU A 2 -8.71 -5.04 -4.69
CA LEU A 2 -8.14 -5.65 -5.90
C LEU A 2 -6.60 -5.55 -5.90
N LEU A 3 -5.94 -6.43 -6.66
CA LEU A 3 -4.48 -6.35 -6.85
C LEU A 3 -4.05 -5.00 -7.45
N ALA A 4 -4.89 -4.39 -8.29
CA ALA A 4 -4.64 -3.09 -8.88
C ALA A 4 -4.44 -1.98 -7.83
N ASP A 5 -5.13 -2.07 -6.68
CA ASP A 5 -5.00 -1.07 -5.60
C ASP A 5 -3.62 -1.16 -4.93
N VAL A 6 -3.13 -2.39 -4.71
CA VAL A 6 -1.78 -2.64 -4.17
C VAL A 6 -0.69 -2.15 -5.13
N VAL A 7 -0.86 -2.41 -6.43
CA VAL A 7 0.07 -1.94 -7.48
C VAL A 7 0.07 -0.41 -7.55
N ALA A 8 -1.10 0.22 -7.49
CA ALA A 8 -1.21 1.68 -7.48
C ALA A 8 -0.51 2.29 -6.25
N ALA A 9 -0.68 1.71 -5.06
CA ALA A 9 0.01 2.14 -3.86
C ALA A 9 1.54 1.98 -3.98
N SER A 10 2.02 0.85 -4.52
CA SER A 10 3.45 0.63 -4.78
C SER A 10 4.03 1.67 -5.76
N ALA A 11 3.32 1.98 -6.84
CA ALA A 11 3.71 3.01 -7.79
C ALA A 11 3.79 4.39 -7.13
N ALA A 12 2.78 4.77 -6.33
CA ALA A 12 2.75 6.04 -5.60
C ALA A 12 3.91 6.17 -4.60
N VAL A 13 4.21 5.10 -3.86
CA VAL A 13 5.35 5.03 -2.93
C VAL A 13 6.68 5.20 -3.68
N THR A 14 6.84 4.56 -4.84
CA THR A 14 8.07 4.61 -5.63
C THR A 14 8.28 5.98 -6.29
N ALA A 15 7.21 6.65 -6.69
CA ALA A 15 7.24 7.96 -7.34
C ALA A 15 7.71 9.11 -6.43
N THR A 16 7.83 8.89 -5.11
CA THR A 16 8.17 9.93 -4.14
C THR A 16 9.38 9.60 -3.26
N ARG A 17 10.07 10.66 -2.79
CA ARG A 17 11.12 10.59 -1.77
C ARG A 17 10.63 10.98 -0.36
N SER A 18 9.43 11.54 -0.24
CA SER A 18 8.88 11.93 1.07
C SER A 18 8.43 10.70 1.86
N ARG A 19 9.06 10.47 3.02
CA ARG A 19 8.67 9.36 3.91
C ARG A 19 7.23 9.49 4.39
N THR A 20 6.80 10.72 4.69
CA THR A 20 5.42 10.99 5.09
C THR A 20 4.42 10.64 3.98
N ALA A 21 4.73 10.98 2.73
CA ALA A 21 3.85 10.65 1.60
C ALA A 21 3.74 9.12 1.40
N LYS A 22 4.84 8.38 1.57
CA LYS A 22 4.83 6.92 1.53
C LYS A 22 3.94 6.34 2.64
N THR A 23 4.12 6.80 3.88
CA THR A 23 3.31 6.33 5.01
C THR A 23 1.83 6.64 4.80
N ALA A 24 1.48 7.81 4.28
CA ALA A 24 0.10 8.16 3.98
C ALA A 24 -0.53 7.23 2.92
N ALA A 25 0.20 6.92 1.84
CA ALA A 25 -0.27 6.00 0.80
C ALA A 25 -0.50 4.58 1.34
N LEU A 26 0.46 4.05 2.11
CA LEU A 26 0.34 2.72 2.73
C LEU A 26 -0.80 2.67 3.76
N ALA A 27 -0.92 3.70 4.62
CA ALA A 27 -1.98 3.78 5.61
C ALA A 27 -3.37 3.84 4.94
N GLY A 28 -3.52 4.61 3.86
CA GLY A 28 -4.76 4.67 3.09
C GLY A 28 -5.17 3.32 2.52
N LEU A 29 -4.21 2.58 1.93
CA LEU A 29 -4.46 1.23 1.41
C LEU A 29 -4.88 0.27 2.53
N LEU A 30 -4.14 0.24 3.64
CA LEU A 30 -4.40 -0.68 4.75
C LEU A 30 -5.71 -0.36 5.50
N ALA A 31 -6.12 0.91 5.53
CA ALA A 31 -7.42 1.29 6.09
C ALA A 31 -8.61 0.80 5.25
N ALA A 32 -8.42 0.64 3.93
CA ALA A 32 -9.44 0.13 3.01
C ALA A 32 -9.44 -1.41 2.89
N ALA A 33 -8.39 -2.08 3.37
CA ALA A 33 -8.25 -3.52 3.31
C ALA A 33 -9.16 -4.22 4.34
N ALA A 34 -9.78 -5.33 3.94
CA ALA A 34 -10.42 -6.21 4.92
C ALA A 34 -9.36 -6.86 5.82
N PRO A 35 -9.71 -7.29 7.06
CA PRO A 35 -8.72 -7.81 8.01
C PRO A 35 -7.87 -8.96 7.47
N HIS A 36 -8.45 -9.85 6.65
CA HIS A 36 -7.74 -10.98 6.05
C HIS A 36 -6.83 -10.59 4.87
N GLU A 37 -6.98 -9.38 4.32
CA GLU A 37 -6.21 -8.86 3.18
C GLU A 37 -4.94 -8.13 3.62
N VAL A 38 -4.88 -7.67 4.89
CA VAL A 38 -3.77 -6.87 5.43
C VAL A 38 -2.43 -7.58 5.30
N ALA A 39 -2.38 -8.86 5.71
CA ALA A 39 -1.14 -9.64 5.68
C ALA A 39 -0.64 -9.84 4.25
N ALA A 40 -1.54 -10.19 3.32
CA ALA A 40 -1.19 -10.36 1.91
C ALA A 40 -0.71 -9.05 1.28
N SER A 41 -1.44 -7.94 1.51
CA SER A 41 -1.09 -6.62 0.97
C SER A 41 0.26 -6.15 1.49
N THR A 42 0.54 -6.36 2.78
CA THR A 42 1.83 -6.03 3.39
C THR A 42 2.96 -6.87 2.79
N ALA A 43 2.74 -8.17 2.58
CA ALA A 43 3.73 -9.06 1.96
C ALA A 43 4.10 -8.63 0.53
N PHE A 44 3.13 -8.18 -0.27
CA PHE A 44 3.38 -7.65 -1.61
C PHE A 44 4.16 -6.33 -1.62
N LEU A 45 3.98 -5.48 -0.61
CA LEU A 45 4.59 -4.13 -0.54
C LEU A 45 5.93 -4.10 0.18
N ALA A 46 6.30 -5.17 0.89
CA ALA A 46 7.54 -5.26 1.64
C ALA A 46 8.77 -5.64 0.79
N GLY A 47 8.55 -6.08 -0.45
CA GLY A 47 9.61 -6.34 -1.44
C GLY A 47 10.02 -5.08 -2.18
#